data_AF-A0A7C5JE18-F1
#
_entry.id   AF-A0A7C5JE18-F1
#
_cell.length_a   1.000
_cell.length_b   1.000
_cell.length_c   1.000
_cell.angle_alpha   90.00
_cell.angle_beta   90.00
_cell.angle_gamma   90.00
#
_symmetry.space_group_name_H-M   'P 1'
#
loop_
_entity.id
_entity.type
_entity.pdbx_description
1 polymer ?
#
loop_
_entity_poly.entity_id
_entity_poly.type
_entity_poly.pdbx_seq_one_letter_code
_entity_poly.pdbx_strand_id
1 'polypeptide(L)' 'MYKYNFIWASFFGATGIILGAFAAHALADKLSAEQIASFQTGVRYQFYHSVVLLFLGLLSFHFEHKF' A
#
# COMPACT_ATOMS: atom_id res chain seq x y z
N MET A 1 -6.79 -19.45 1.13
CA MET A 1 -6.56 -18.39 0.11
C MET A 1 -5.74 -17.18 0.62
N TYR A 2 -5.49 -17.09 1.93
CA TYR A 2 -4.74 -16.01 2.58
C TYR A 2 -3.33 -15.70 2.02
N LYS A 3 -2.63 -16.69 1.45
CA LYS A 3 -1.25 -16.51 0.94
C LYS A 3 -1.15 -15.41 -0.12
N TYR A 4 -2.09 -15.37 -1.04
CA TYR A 4 -2.13 -14.35 -2.09
C TYR A 4 -2.40 -12.95 -1.52
N ASN A 5 -3.26 -12.85 -0.50
CA ASN A 5 -3.52 -11.58 0.18
C ASN A 5 -2.25 -11.02 0.83
N PHE A 6 -1.44 -11.87 1.48
CA PHE A 6 -0.16 -11.43 2.04
C PHE A 6 0.85 -11.00 0.98
N ILE A 7 0.95 -11.73 -0.13
CA ILE A 7 1.84 -11.35 -1.24
C ILE A 7 1.45 -9.96 -1.78
N TRP A 8 0.16 -9.75 -2.05
CA TRP A 8 -0.31 -8.45 -2.55
C TRP A 8 -0.21 -7.34 -1.51
N ALA A 9 -0.45 -7.62 -0.23
CA ALA A 9 -0.22 -6.67 0.85
C ALA A 9 1.24 -6.22 0.88
N SER A 10 2.19 -7.15 0.87
CA SER A 10 3.62 -6.83 0.82
C SER A 10 4.01 -6.04 -0.43
N PHE A 11 3.47 -6.42 -1.59
CA PHE A 11 3.74 -5.72 -2.85
C PHE A 11 3.24 -4.27 -2.82
N PHE A 12 2.00 -4.04 -2.42
CA PHE A 12 1.44 -2.68 -2.33
C PHE A 12 2.12 -1.85 -1.23
N GLY A 13 2.48 -2.45 -0.10
CA GLY A 13 3.23 -1.77 0.95
C GLY A 13 4.61 -1.32 0.47
N ALA A 14 5.37 -2.22 -0.14
CA ALA A 14 6.71 -1.91 -0.67
C ALA A 14 6.67 -0.81 -1.75
N THR A 15 5.77 -0.95 -2.72
CA THR A 15 5.62 0.03 -3.80
C THR A 15 5.08 1.37 -3.28
N GLY A 16 4.17 1.37 -2.31
CA GLY A 16 3.71 2.58 -1.63
C GLY A 16 4.84 3.33 -0.91
N ILE A 17 5.73 2.62 -0.22
CA ILE A 17 6.92 3.21 0.42
C ILE A 17 7.85 3.82 -0.63
N ILE A 18 8.17 3.07 -1.69
CA ILE A 18 9.07 3.53 -2.76
C ILE A 18 8.51 4.78 -3.42
N LEU A 19 7.23 4.77 -3.81
CA LEU A 19 6.59 5.90 -4.47
C LEU A 19 6.44 7.11 -3.53
N GLY A 20 6.13 6.89 -2.25
CA GLY A 20 6.09 7.96 -1.25
C GLY A 20 7.45 8.64 -1.05
N ALA A 21 8.52 7.85 -0.94
CA ALA A 21 9.88 8.37 -0.86
C ALA A 21 10.28 9.11 -2.14
N PHE A 22 9.95 8.56 -3.31
CA PHE A 22 10.20 9.20 -4.60
C PHE A 22 9.49 10.56 -4.72
N ALA A 23 8.23 10.66 -4.26
CA ALA A 23 7.50 11.91 -4.22
C ALA A 23 8.22 12.98 -3.39
N ALA A 24 8.65 12.61 -2.18
CA ALA A 24 9.27 13.52 -1.22
C ALA A 24 10.68 13.99 -1.64
N HIS A 25 11.49 13.10 -2.24
CA HIS A 25 12.90 13.40 -2.51
C HIS A 25 13.16 13.85 -3.96
N ALA A 26 12.38 13.38 -4.94
CA ALA A 26 12.70 13.58 -6.34
C ALA A 26 11.66 14.42 -7.12
N LEU A 27 10.42 14.49 -6.63
CA LEU A 27 9.31 15.19 -7.32
C LEU A 27 8.92 16.51 -6.67
N ALA A 28 9.25 16.73 -5.40
CA ALA A 28 8.82 17.92 -4.65
C ALA A 28 9.15 19.25 -5.36
N ASP A 29 10.32 19.34 -6.00
CA ASP A 29 10.75 20.54 -6.73
C ASP A 29 10.35 20.56 -8.21
N LYS A 30 9.71 19.50 -8.70
CA LYS A 30 9.36 19.32 -10.12
C LYS A 30 7.86 19.47 -10.40
N LEU A 31 7.03 19.34 -9.38
CA LEU A 31 5.58 19.34 -9.49
C LEU A 31 4.97 20.47 -8.67
N SER A 32 3.80 20.94 -9.08
CA SER A 32 3.03 21.87 -8.26
C SER A 32 2.55 21.20 -6.98
N ALA A 33 2.22 22.00 -5.96
CA ALA A 33 1.68 21.50 -4.70
C ALA A 33 0.41 20.63 -4.91
N GLU A 34 -0.44 21.00 -5.86
CA GLU A 34 -1.66 20.26 -6.18
C GLU A 34 -1.37 18.92 -6.85
N GLN A 35 -0.36 18.86 -7.74
CA GLN A 35 0.11 17.62 -8.34
C GLN A 35 0.75 16.68 -7.31
N ILE A 36 1.56 17.23 -6.37
CA ILE A 36 2.11 16.46 -5.25
C ILE A 36 0.99 15.91 -4.35
N ALA A 37 -0.01 16.73 -4.02
CA ALA A 37 -1.14 16.29 -3.20
C ALA A 37 -1.96 15.16 -3.86
N SER A 38 -2.16 15.24 -5.18
CA SER A 38 -2.82 14.19 -5.95
C SER A 38 -1.99 12.90 -5.97
N PHE A 39 -0.68 13.01 -6.21
CA PHE A 39 0.24 11.87 -6.16
C PHE A 39 0.24 11.18 -4.79
N GLN A 40 0.36 11.95 -3.71
CA GLN A 40 0.33 11.43 -2.34
C GLN A 40 -1.01 10.78 -2.00
N THR A 41 -2.13 11.27 -2.55
CA THR A 41 -3.43 10.61 -2.40
C THR A 41 -3.45 9.24 -3.07
N GLY A 42 -2.86 9.10 -4.26
CA GLY A 42 -2.67 7.80 -4.91
C GLY A 42 -1.81 6.84 -4.08
N VAL A 43 -0.66 7.31 -3.57
CA VAL A 43 0.21 6.51 -2.68
C VAL A 43 -0.55 6.08 -1.41
N ARG A 44 -1.36 6.98 -0.84
CA ARG A 44 -2.18 6.66 0.35
C ARG A 44 -3.20 5.57 0.06
N TYR A 45 -3.89 5.61 -1.08
CA TYR A 45 -4.80 4.54 -1.49
C TYR A 45 -4.08 3.20 -1.68
N GLN A 46 -2.88 3.22 -2.26
CA GLN A 46 -2.05 2.02 -2.38
C GLN A 46 -1.66 1.44 -1.01
N PHE A 47 -1.33 2.31 -0.05
CA PHE A 47 -1.06 1.90 1.33
C PHE A 47 -2.32 1.34 2.02
N TYR A 48 -3.49 1.92 1.77
CA TYR A 48 -4.77 1.39 2.27
C TYR A 48 -5.05 -0.01 1.71
N HIS A 49 -4.79 -0.26 0.43
CA HIS A 49 -4.89 -1.60 -0.15
C HIS A 49 -3.96 -2.59 0.55
N SER A 50 -2.72 -2.21 0.83
CA SER A 50 -1.78 -3.03 1.61
C SER A 50 -2.36 -3.43 2.97
N VAL A 51 -2.86 -2.45 3.73
CA VAL A 51 -3.41 -2.68 5.07
C VAL A 51 -4.66 -3.56 5.02
N VAL A 52 -5.60 -3.28 4.12
CA VAL A 52 -6.84 -4.07 3.97
C VAL A 52 -6.51 -5.51 3.61
N LEU A 53 -5.63 -5.75 2.64
CA LEU A 53 -5.25 -7.10 2.23
C LEU A 53 -4.52 -7.87 3.34
N LEU A 54 -3.68 -7.18 4.13
CA LEU A 54 -3.05 -7.79 5.31
C LEU A 54 -4.11 -8.28 6.30
N PHE A 55 -5.09 -7.44 6.66
CA PHE A 55 -6.16 -7.84 7.59
C PHE A 55 -7.03 -8.95 7.04
N LEU A 56 -7.42 -8.90 5.76
CA LEU A 56 -8.19 -9.98 5.12
C LEU A 56 -7.40 -11.30 5.08
N GLY A 57 -6.09 -11.22 4.83
CA GLY A 57 -5.19 -12.37 4.91
C GLY A 57 -5.14 -12.96 6.32
N LEU A 58 -4.98 -12.13 7.36
CA LEU A 58 -4.96 -12.56 8.76
C LEU A 58 -6.29 -13.18 9.20
N LEU A 59 -7.41 -12.58 8.80
CA LEU A 59 -8.74 -13.08 9.12
C LEU A 59 -9.01 -14.44 8.45
N SER A 60 -8.69 -14.56 7.17
CA SER A 60 -8.79 -15.83 6.42
C SER A 60 -7.87 -16.89 7.01
N PHE A 61 -6.64 -16.54 7.39
CA PHE A 61 -5.71 -17.45 8.05
C PHE A 61 -6.27 -17.97 9.38
N HIS A 62 -6.83 -17.07 10.21
CA HIS A 62 -7.42 -17.43 11.50
C HIS A 62 -8.57 -18.43 11.35
N PHE A 63 -9.50 -18.20 10.42
CA PHE A 63 -10.62 -19.10 10.20
C PHE A 63 -10.19 -20.45 9.60
N GLU A 64 -9.21 -20.47 8.69
CA GLU A 64 -8.74 -21.72 8.07
C GLU A 64 -7.95 -22.64 9.05
N HIS A 65 -7.42 -22.13 10.17
CA HIS A 65 -6.60 -22.92 11.12
C HIS A 65 -7.27 -23.12 12.49
N LYS A 66 -8.49 -22.60 12.68
CA LYS A 66 -9.26 -22.77 13.92
C LYS A 66 -10.30 -23.89 13.82
N PHE A 67 -10.56 -24.37 12.60
CA PHE A 67 -11.48 -25.47 12.28
C PHE A 67 -10.76 -26.50 11.41
#